data_AF-A0A967LZA7-F1
#
_entry.id   AF-A0A967LZA7-F1
#
_cell.length_a   1.000
_cell.length_b   1.000
_cell.length_c   1.000
_cell.angle_alpha   90.00
_cell.angle_beta   90.00
_cell.angle_gamma   90.00
#
_symmetry.space_group_name_H-M   'P 1'
#
loop_
_entity.id
_entity.type
_entity.pdbx_description
1 polymer ?
#
loop_
_entity_poly.entity_id
_entity_poly.type
_entity_poly.pdbx_seq_one_letter_code
_entity_poly.pdbx_strand_id
1 'polypeptide(L)'
;MSKNEVESSGLNRRQFCKSGMLALAGLALPTSLLAKGAELCLPERQLSFYHLHTGETLNCATYWANGTLQHDALTDIYQILRDHRCNEVAEIDIDLLDQLTLLNQVLDNSEPLHIISGFRSPETNAYLR
;
A
#
# COMPACT_ATOMS: atom_id res chain seq x y z
N MET A 1 -64.93 66.89 2.07
CA MET A 1 -65.65 65.73 1.53
C MET A 1 -65.11 65.41 0.13
N SER A 2 -64.15 64.49 0.03
CA SER A 2 -63.99 63.51 -1.07
C SER A 2 -62.66 62.78 -0.85
N LYS A 3 -62.74 61.46 -0.70
CA LYS A 3 -61.62 60.51 -0.71
C LYS A 3 -61.11 60.35 -2.16
N ASN A 4 -59.95 59.70 -2.32
CA ASN A 4 -59.53 58.78 -3.40
C ASN A 4 -57.99 58.71 -3.36
N GLU A 5 -57.42 57.77 -2.60
CA GLU A 5 -56.93 56.46 -3.08
C GLU A 5 -55.68 56.58 -3.96
N VAL A 6 -54.51 56.42 -3.32
CA VAL A 6 -53.23 56.15 -3.99
C VAL A 6 -53.14 54.63 -4.11
N GLU A 7 -53.31 54.10 -5.32
CA GLU A 7 -53.07 52.69 -5.62
C GLU A 7 -51.59 52.34 -5.42
N SER A 8 -51.32 51.38 -4.54
CA SER A 8 -50.03 50.73 -4.38
C SER A 8 -49.86 49.67 -5.48
N SER A 9 -48.98 49.93 -6.45
CA SER A 9 -48.57 48.94 -7.45
C SER A 9 -47.57 47.96 -6.83
N GLY A 10 -48.08 46.94 -6.15
CA GLY A 10 -47.28 45.88 -5.54
C GLY A 10 -46.51 45.06 -6.58
N LEU A 11 -45.20 44.87 -6.35
CA LEU A 11 -44.35 44.02 -7.20
C LEU A 11 -44.95 42.62 -7.36
N ASN A 12 -44.96 42.16 -8.61
CA ASN A 12 -45.60 40.92 -9.01
C ASN A 12 -44.77 39.72 -8.52
N ARG A 13 -45.36 38.84 -7.69
CA ARG A 13 -44.72 37.66 -7.07
C ARG A 13 -44.02 36.74 -8.09
N ARG A 14 -44.46 36.78 -9.36
CA ARG A 14 -43.88 36.04 -10.48
C ARG A 14 -42.53 36.57 -10.96
N GLN A 15 -42.23 37.85 -10.73
CA GLN A 15 -40.93 38.46 -11.10
C GLN A 15 -39.84 38.08 -10.08
N PHE A 16 -40.21 37.88 -8.80
CA PHE A 16 -39.28 37.46 -7.75
C PHE A 16 -38.75 36.03 -7.95
N CYS A 17 -39.59 35.10 -8.42
CA CYS A 17 -39.13 33.74 -8.73
C CYS A 17 -38.24 33.69 -9.98
N LYS A 18 -38.39 34.63 -10.93
CA LYS A 18 -37.53 34.71 -12.11
C LYS A 18 -36.13 35.25 -11.80
N SER A 19 -35.99 36.13 -10.81
CA SER A 19 -34.68 36.65 -10.39
C SER A 19 -33.85 35.64 -9.56
N GLY A 20 -34.43 34.54 -9.09
CA GLY A 20 -33.73 33.53 -8.29
C GLY A 20 -32.90 32.52 -9.09
N MET A 21 -33.11 32.38 -10.41
CA MET A 21 -32.45 31.33 -11.22
C MET A 21 -31.13 31.76 -11.87
N LEU A 22 -30.71 33.04 -11.74
CA LEU A 22 -29.47 33.54 -12.37
C LEU A 22 -28.24 33.57 -11.44
N ALA A 23 -28.36 33.18 -10.17
CA ALA A 23 -27.27 33.26 -9.20
C ALA A 23 -26.47 31.95 -9.01
N LEU A 24 -26.73 30.89 -9.79
CA LEU A 24 -26.07 29.58 -9.65
C LEU A 24 -25.20 29.17 -10.85
N ALA A 25 -24.94 30.07 -11.80
CA ALA A 25 -24.16 29.78 -13.01
C ALA A 25 -22.67 30.19 -12.92
N GLY A 26 -22.12 30.38 -11.71
CA GLY A 26 -20.81 31.02 -11.50
C GLY A 26 -19.68 30.15 -10.93
N LEU A 27 -19.86 28.83 -10.76
CA LEU A 27 -18.86 27.99 -10.07
C LEU A 27 -18.60 26.63 -10.74
N ALA A 28 -18.70 26.58 -12.07
CA ALA A 28 -18.11 25.50 -12.85
C ALA A 28 -16.64 25.83 -13.16
N LEU A 29 -15.78 25.83 -12.13
CA LEU A 29 -14.34 25.71 -12.36
C LEU A 29 -14.10 24.26 -12.81
N PRO A 30 -13.42 24.01 -13.94
CA PRO A 30 -13.10 22.65 -14.36
C PRO A 30 -12.16 22.06 -13.31
N THR A 31 -12.67 21.12 -12.51
CA THR A 31 -11.91 20.35 -11.50
C THR A 31 -10.92 19.37 -12.13
N SER A 32 -10.70 19.42 -13.45
CA SER A 32 -9.83 18.51 -14.20
C SER A 32 -8.33 18.81 -14.10
N LEU A 33 -7.92 19.83 -13.32
CA LEU A 33 -6.52 20.26 -13.21
C LEU A 33 -5.78 19.76 -11.95
N LEU A 34 -6.41 18.92 -11.13
CA LEU A 34 -5.80 18.37 -9.90
C LEU A 34 -5.90 16.84 -9.81
N ALA A 35 -5.63 16.15 -10.92
CA ALA A 35 -5.35 14.71 -10.91
C ALA A 35 -3.97 14.44 -11.51
N LYS A 36 -2.97 15.20 -11.07
CA LYS A 36 -1.58 14.78 -11.20
C LYS A 36 -1.36 13.82 -10.02
N GLY A 37 -1.75 12.56 -10.23
CA GLY A 37 -1.57 11.51 -9.24
C GLY A 37 -0.11 11.52 -8.83
N ALA A 38 0.16 11.97 -7.60
CA ALA A 38 1.38 11.55 -6.95
C ALA A 38 1.23 10.04 -6.83
N GLU A 39 1.92 9.29 -7.69
CA GLU A 39 2.19 7.90 -7.41
C GLU A 39 2.83 7.91 -6.02
N LEU A 40 2.06 7.53 -5.01
CA LEU A 40 2.58 7.31 -3.67
C LEU A 40 3.55 6.16 -3.85
N CYS A 41 4.83 6.47 -4.02
CA CYS A 41 5.89 5.49 -4.04
C CYS A 41 5.93 4.91 -2.62
N LEU A 42 5.14 3.84 -2.42
CA LEU A 42 5.10 3.12 -1.16
C LEU A 42 6.50 2.57 -0.91
N PRO A 43 6.97 2.60 0.36
CA PRO A 43 8.30 2.09 0.67
C PRO A 43 8.38 0.62 0.25
N GLU A 44 9.37 0.33 -0.58
CA GLU A 44 9.69 -1.04 -0.96
C GLU A 44 10.24 -1.80 0.25
N ARG A 45 9.95 -3.09 0.32
CA ARG A 45 10.50 -3.98 1.34
C ARG A 45 11.37 -5.00 0.65
N GLN A 46 12.63 -5.05 1.10
CA GLN A 46 13.66 -5.87 0.52
C GLN A 46 14.43 -6.58 1.62
N LEU A 47 14.81 -7.82 1.36
CA LEU A 47 15.63 -8.60 2.28
C LEU A 47 16.80 -9.23 1.55
N SER A 48 17.94 -9.30 2.24
CA SER A 48 19.13 -10.02 1.80
C SER A 48 19.39 -11.15 2.78
N PHE A 49 19.81 -12.30 2.27
CA PHE A 49 20.00 -13.52 3.04
C PHE A 49 21.31 -14.21 2.64
N TYR A 50 21.95 -14.83 3.62
CA TYR A 50 23.08 -15.74 3.41
C TYR A 50 22.89 -17.02 4.20
N HIS A 51 22.86 -18.16 3.52
CA HIS A 51 22.62 -19.45 4.17
C HIS A 51 23.95 -20.11 4.55
N LEU A 52 24.16 -20.29 5.86
CA LEU A 52 25.45 -20.75 6.40
C LEU A 52 25.78 -22.21 6.05
N HIS A 53 24.78 -23.06 5.82
CA HIS A 53 24.99 -24.48 5.52
C HIS A 53 25.14 -24.77 4.03
N THR A 54 24.39 -24.07 3.17
CA THR A 54 24.46 -24.27 1.71
C THR A 54 25.42 -23.31 1.03
N GLY A 55 25.80 -22.20 1.67
CA GLY A 55 26.60 -21.13 1.07
C GLY A 55 25.82 -20.28 0.06
N GLU A 56 24.51 -20.50 -0.08
CA GLU A 56 23.65 -19.74 -1.00
C GLU A 56 23.45 -18.32 -0.48
N THR A 57 23.43 -17.35 -1.40
CA THR A 57 23.14 -15.93 -1.10
C THR A 57 21.95 -15.48 -1.93
N LEU A 58 21.03 -14.75 -1.32
CA LEU A 58 19.96 -14.03 -2.00
C LEU A 58 20.11 -12.56 -1.65
N ASN A 59 20.40 -11.71 -2.64
CA ASN A 59 20.68 -10.30 -2.41
C ASN A 59 19.50 -9.43 -2.85
N CYS A 60 19.06 -8.52 -1.97
CA CYS A 60 18.06 -7.50 -2.27
C CYS A 60 16.78 -8.08 -2.91
N ALA A 61 16.22 -9.13 -2.33
CA ALA A 61 14.95 -9.69 -2.79
C ALA A 61 13.81 -8.75 -2.39
N THR A 62 13.29 -8.00 -3.37
CA THR A 62 12.15 -7.09 -3.21
C THR A 62 10.84 -7.86 -3.26
N TYR A 63 10.31 -8.26 -2.11
CA TYR A 63 9.05 -9.02 -2.04
C TYR A 63 7.80 -8.13 -2.02
N TRP A 64 7.95 -6.84 -1.72
CA TRP A 64 6.86 -5.86 -1.72
C TRP A 64 7.29 -4.57 -2.42
N ALA A 65 6.58 -4.19 -3.48
CA ALA A 65 6.80 -2.96 -4.21
C ALA A 65 5.48 -2.40 -4.75
N ASN A 66 5.35 -1.07 -4.76
CA ASN A 66 4.18 -0.36 -5.31
C ASN A 66 2.83 -0.88 -4.77
N GLY A 67 2.79 -1.34 -3.53
CA GLY A 67 1.57 -1.87 -2.90
C GLY A 67 1.19 -3.29 -3.34
N THR A 68 2.11 -4.01 -3.98
CA THR A 68 1.88 -5.37 -4.52
C THR A 68 2.98 -6.33 -4.12
N LEU A 69 2.58 -7.58 -3.86
CA LEU A 69 3.51 -8.69 -3.57
C LEU A 69 4.16 -9.19 -4.85
N GLN A 70 5.49 -9.25 -4.82
CA GLN A 70 6.29 -9.79 -5.90
C GLN A 70 6.48 -11.29 -5.65
N HIS A 71 5.71 -12.11 -6.37
CA HIS A 71 5.66 -13.56 -6.14
C HIS A 71 6.96 -14.27 -6.53
N ASP A 72 7.67 -13.76 -7.53
CA ASP A 72 8.97 -14.29 -7.95
C ASP A 72 10.00 -14.16 -6.82
N ALA A 73 10.07 -12.97 -6.19
CA ALA A 73 10.94 -12.73 -5.05
C ALA A 73 10.55 -13.59 -3.83
N LEU A 74 9.24 -13.77 -3.57
CA LEU A 74 8.79 -14.68 -2.51
C LEU A 74 9.22 -16.13 -2.78
N THR A 75 9.17 -16.57 -4.02
CA THR A 75 9.60 -17.91 -4.41
C THR A 75 11.09 -18.12 -4.12
N ASP A 76 11.93 -17.13 -4.45
CA ASP A 76 13.36 -17.16 -4.14
C ASP A 76 13.62 -17.15 -2.62
N ILE A 77 12.84 -16.36 -1.87
CA ILE A 77 12.89 -16.31 -0.40
C ILE A 77 12.52 -17.67 0.20
N TYR A 78 11.45 -18.31 -0.27
CA TYR A 78 11.05 -19.64 0.22
C TYR A 78 12.10 -20.70 -0.14
N GLN A 79 12.72 -20.59 -1.31
CA GLN A 79 13.78 -21.50 -1.73
C GLN A 79 15.03 -21.37 -0.84
N ILE A 80 15.50 -20.16 -0.51
CA ILE A 80 16.67 -20.02 0.37
C ILE A 80 16.36 -20.38 1.83
N LEU A 81 15.10 -20.21 2.25
CA LEU A 81 14.60 -20.59 3.58
C LEU A 81 14.13 -22.06 3.67
N ARG A 82 14.29 -22.87 2.62
CA ARG A 82 13.89 -24.28 2.62
C ARG A 82 14.63 -25.10 3.68
N ASP A 83 14.06 -26.25 4.02
CA ASP A 83 14.82 -27.24 4.78
C ASP A 83 15.90 -27.86 3.87
N HIS A 84 17.15 -27.45 4.06
CA HIS A 84 18.26 -27.90 3.21
C HIS A 84 18.57 -29.40 3.34
N ARG A 85 18.08 -30.09 4.39
CA ARG A 85 18.40 -31.51 4.62
C ARG A 85 17.58 -32.42 3.73
N CYS A 86 16.30 -32.12 3.57
CA CYS A 86 15.37 -32.85 2.70
C CYS A 86 14.99 -32.09 1.43
N ASN A 87 15.49 -30.86 1.26
CA ASN A 87 15.21 -29.98 0.12
C ASN A 87 13.73 -29.61 -0.02
N GLU A 88 13.02 -29.54 1.12
CA GLU A 88 11.59 -29.24 1.18
C GLU A 88 11.35 -27.75 1.37
N VAL A 89 10.60 -27.15 0.44
CA VAL A 89 10.21 -25.73 0.48
C VAL A 89 8.83 -25.62 1.13
N ALA A 90 8.67 -24.63 1.99
CA ALA A 90 7.39 -24.27 2.58
C ALA A 90 7.14 -22.77 2.42
N GLU A 91 5.87 -22.39 2.35
CA GLU A 91 5.47 -20.99 2.38
C GLU A 91 5.82 -20.38 3.74
N ILE A 92 6.42 -19.18 3.70
CA ILE A 92 6.79 -18.41 4.89
C ILE A 92 5.79 -17.26 5.03
N ASP A 93 5.36 -17.01 6.26
CA ASP A 93 4.45 -15.92 6.56
C ASP A 93 5.01 -14.56 6.14
N ILE A 94 4.21 -13.77 5.43
CA ILE A 94 4.59 -12.43 4.94
C ILE A 94 4.79 -11.48 6.13
N ASP A 95 3.99 -11.62 7.20
CA ASP A 95 4.12 -10.80 8.39
C ASP A 95 5.48 -11.03 9.09
N LEU A 96 6.03 -12.24 8.99
CA LEU A 96 7.39 -12.53 9.46
C LEU A 96 8.44 -11.78 8.65
N LEU A 97 8.31 -11.75 7.32
CA LEU A 97 9.24 -11.01 6.45
C LEU A 97 9.18 -9.50 6.72
N ASP A 98 7.98 -8.98 7.00
CA ASP A 98 7.78 -7.59 7.40
C ASP A 98 8.48 -7.28 8.73
N GLN A 99 8.41 -8.18 9.71
CA GLN A 99 9.12 -8.03 10.98
C GLN A 99 10.64 -8.05 10.79
N LEU A 100 11.18 -8.94 9.94
CA LEU A 100 12.61 -8.97 9.64
C LEU A 100 13.08 -7.68 8.98
N THR A 101 12.28 -7.15 8.05
CA THR A 101 12.57 -5.87 7.38
C THR A 101 12.56 -4.72 8.39
N LEU A 102 11.57 -4.69 9.28
CA LEU A 102 11.48 -3.70 10.35
C LEU A 102 12.67 -3.78 11.31
N LEU A 103 13.09 -5.00 11.69
CA LEU A 103 14.27 -5.19 12.53
C LEU A 103 15.54 -4.64 11.88
N ASN A 104 15.76 -4.91 10.59
CA ASN A 104 16.89 -4.34 9.85
C ASN A 104 16.84 -2.81 9.82
N GLN A 105 15.66 -2.22 9.62
CA GLN A 105 15.48 -0.76 9.63
C GLN A 105 15.75 -0.16 11.02
N VAL A 106 15.25 -0.77 12.09
CA VAL A 106 15.43 -0.29 13.47
C VAL A 106 16.89 -0.39 13.91
N LEU A 107 17.60 -1.43 13.47
CA LEU A 107 19.00 -1.67 13.79
C LEU A 107 19.98 -0.95 12.85
N ASP A 108 19.47 -0.22 11.84
CA ASP A 108 20.25 0.37 10.75
C ASP A 108 21.20 -0.66 10.09
N ASN A 109 20.71 -1.89 9.95
CA ASN A 109 21.47 -3.01 9.41
C ASN A 109 21.20 -3.15 7.92
N SER A 110 22.26 -3.09 7.12
CA SER A 110 22.23 -3.31 5.68
C SER A 110 22.89 -4.63 5.26
N GLU A 111 23.42 -5.40 6.21
CA GLU A 111 24.04 -6.70 5.96
C GLU A 111 23.00 -7.80 5.75
N PRO A 112 23.33 -8.85 4.97
CA PRO A 112 22.43 -9.98 4.78
C PRO A 112 22.15 -10.72 6.09
N LEU A 113 20.90 -11.16 6.26
CA LEU A 113 20.50 -12.02 7.36
C LEU A 113 21.13 -13.40 7.20
N HIS A 114 21.94 -13.80 8.18
CA HIS A 114 22.58 -15.11 8.19
C HIS A 114 21.58 -16.18 8.64
N ILE A 115 21.21 -17.06 7.71
CA ILE A 115 20.29 -18.16 7.96
C ILE A 115 21.10 -19.35 8.49
N ILE A 116 20.79 -19.76 9.72
CA ILE A 116 21.21 -21.07 10.27
C ILE A 116 20.20 -22.14 9.87
N SER A 117 18.91 -21.82 9.96
CA SER A 117 17.82 -22.68 9.48
C SER A 117 16.62 -21.82 9.16
N GLY A 118 15.97 -22.09 8.02
CA GLY A 118 14.64 -21.58 7.73
C GLY A 118 13.56 -22.57 8.20
N PHE A 119 12.71 -23.01 7.29
CA PHE A 119 11.73 -24.07 7.53
C PHE A 119 12.41 -25.38 7.96
N ARG A 120 11.76 -26.12 8.87
CA ARG A 120 12.19 -27.45 9.29
C ARG A 120 11.06 -28.44 9.08
N SER A 121 11.31 -29.42 8.22
CA SER A 121 10.36 -30.50 7.96
C SER A 121 10.08 -31.32 9.23
N PRO A 122 8.90 -31.95 9.34
CA PRO A 122 8.61 -32.89 10.41
C PRO A 122 9.65 -34.03 10.51
N GLU A 123 10.18 -34.48 9.36
CA GLU A 123 11.22 -35.51 9.27
C GLU A 123 12.54 -35.03 9.90
N THR A 124 13.04 -33.86 9.50
CA THR A 124 14.25 -33.26 10.10
C THR A 124 14.08 -33.07 11.60
N ASN A 125 12.91 -32.58 12.04
CA ASN A 125 12.64 -32.40 13.47
C ASN A 125 12.60 -33.73 14.23
N ALA A 126 12.13 -34.82 13.63
CA ALA A 126 12.15 -36.14 14.24
C ALA A 126 13.58 -36.70 14.34
N TYR A 127 14.42 -36.48 13.32
CA TYR A 127 15.81 -36.90 13.30
C TYR A 127 16.69 -36.18 14.35
N LEU A 128 16.36 -34.94 14.69
CA LEU A 128 17.12 -34.11 15.64
C LEU A 128 16.71 -34.27 17.11
N ARG A 129 15.77 -35.17 17.43
CA ARG A 129 15.30 -35.42 18.80
C ARG A 129 16.15 -36.42 19.56
#